data_AF-L8GJV3-F1
#
_entry.id   AF-L8GJV3-F1
#
_cell.length_a   1.000
_cell.length_b   1.000
_cell.length_c   1.000
_cell.angle_alpha   90.00
_cell.angle_beta   90.00
_cell.angle_gamma   90.00
#
_symmetry.space_group_name_H-M   'P 1'
#
loop_
_entity.id
_entity.type
_entity.pdbx_description
1 polymer ?
#
loop_
_entity_poly.entity_id
_entity_poly.type
_entity_poly.pdbx_seq_one_letter_code
_entity_poly.pdbx_strand_id
1 'polypeptide(L)'
;MFSTALAINTLIDVWSVPATDSSCKLRWAKNIPASVQPLVYGGVTYLRTYLLSGQFSLGNAFFSGSEKGDSTFPFAYPGTYSFYRNGTYLNPLTTTDLDMDSGFNLVYAMRGVSPLKTYEKFIDLKWWGYSTPKEFPAMTHAMSLIALANFQALQQCQ
;
A
#
# COMPACT_ATOMS: atom_id res chain seq x y z
N MET A 1 -10.01 -6.26 -4.82
CA MET A 1 -10.24 -6.26 -3.36
C MET A 1 -9.83 -4.94 -2.71
N PHE A 2 -8.57 -4.49 -2.83
CA PHE A 2 -8.15 -3.18 -2.26
C PHE A 2 -9.04 -2.01 -2.71
N SER A 3 -9.27 -1.87 -4.02
CA SER A 3 -10.13 -0.81 -4.58
C SER A 3 -11.56 -0.89 -4.05
N THR A 4 -12.10 -2.09 -3.88
CA THR A 4 -13.40 -2.31 -3.23
C THR A 4 -13.37 -1.78 -1.81
N ALA A 5 -12.40 -2.21 -0.98
CA ALA A 5 -12.29 -1.74 0.40
C ALA A 5 -12.12 -0.22 0.52
N LEU A 6 -11.32 0.38 -0.36
CA LEU A 6 -11.16 1.83 -0.43
C LEU A 6 -12.47 2.52 -0.79
N ALA A 7 -13.17 2.06 -1.84
CA ALA A 7 -14.44 2.64 -2.25
C ALA A 7 -15.50 2.55 -1.15
N ILE A 8 -15.57 1.42 -0.43
CA ILE A 8 -16.48 1.25 0.71
C ILE A 8 -16.12 2.20 1.85
N ASN A 9 -14.84 2.34 2.19
CA ASN A 9 -14.40 3.33 3.17
C ASN A 9 -14.80 4.75 2.77
N THR A 10 -14.56 5.14 1.51
CA THR A 10 -14.96 6.46 1.00
C THR A 10 -16.47 6.67 1.07
N LEU A 11 -17.28 5.68 0.68
CA LEU A 11 -18.74 5.79 0.75
C LEU A 11 -19.23 5.93 2.19
N ILE A 12 -18.65 5.20 3.13
CA ILE A 12 -18.97 5.34 4.55
C ILE A 12 -18.57 6.72 5.03
N ASP A 13 -17.34 7.16 4.78
CA ASP A 13 -16.80 8.45 5.23
C ASP A 13 -17.63 9.63 4.72
N VAL A 14 -17.97 9.65 3.42
CA VAL A 14 -18.74 10.73 2.79
C VAL A 14 -20.19 10.79 3.30
N TRP A 15 -20.80 9.63 3.58
CA TRP A 15 -22.23 9.54 3.87
C TRP A 15 -22.58 9.17 5.30
N SER A 16 -21.61 9.25 6.22
CA SER A 16 -21.83 9.07 7.64
C SER A 16 -21.42 10.31 8.42
N VAL A 17 -21.96 10.43 9.63
CA VAL A 17 -21.57 11.46 10.59
C VAL A 17 -21.29 10.81 11.94
N PRO A 18 -20.39 11.39 12.76
CA PRO A 18 -20.24 10.96 14.14
C PRO A 18 -21.58 10.99 14.87
N ALA A 19 -21.85 9.94 15.63
CA ALA A 19 -22.98 9.95 16.55
C ALA A 19 -22.59 10.71 17.82
N THR A 20 -23.52 11.50 18.34
CA THR A 20 -23.33 12.31 19.56
C THR A 20 -23.69 11.55 20.84
N ASP A 21 -24.31 10.37 20.71
CA ASP A 21 -24.71 9.52 21.82
C ASP A 21 -23.63 8.50 22.17
N SER A 22 -23.45 8.19 23.45
CA SER A 22 -22.39 7.29 23.93
C SER A 22 -22.53 5.83 23.50
N SER A 23 -23.70 5.43 23.00
CA SER A 23 -23.99 4.04 22.62
C SER A 23 -23.51 3.67 21.22
N CYS A 24 -23.18 4.65 20.38
CA CYS A 24 -22.86 4.37 18.99
C CYS A 24 -21.88 5.41 18.41
N LYS A 25 -21.03 5.02 17.46
CA LYS A 25 -19.91 5.85 16.99
C LYS A 25 -20.19 6.58 15.67
N LEU A 26 -20.95 5.96 14.77
CA LEU A 26 -21.16 6.42 13.39
C LEU A 26 -22.59 6.15 12.95
N ARG A 27 -23.26 7.14 12.37
CA ARG A 27 -24.61 6.98 11.80
C ARG A 27 -24.66 7.49 10.36
N TRP A 28 -25.59 6.96 9.57
CA TRP A 28 -25.84 7.47 8.23
C TRP A 28 -26.31 8.92 8.26
N ALA A 29 -25.83 9.73 7.31
CA ALA A 29 -26.33 11.10 7.10
C ALA A 29 -27.79 11.06 6.65
N LYS A 30 -28.57 12.09 7.04
CA LYS A 30 -30.04 12.14 6.78
C LYS A 30 -30.41 12.13 5.30
N ASN A 31 -29.55 12.63 4.43
CA ASN A 31 -29.78 12.82 2.99
C ASN A 31 -28.93 11.89 2.12
N ILE A 32 -28.57 10.73 2.65
CA ILE A 32 -27.83 9.73 1.89
C ILE A 32 -28.63 9.25 0.67
N PRO A 33 -28.03 9.15 -0.52
CA PRO A 33 -28.70 8.58 -1.68
C PRO A 33 -29.10 7.11 -1.45
N ALA A 34 -30.28 6.74 -1.92
CA ALA A 34 -30.85 5.39 -1.70
C ALA A 34 -29.98 4.24 -2.24
N SER A 35 -29.08 4.53 -3.18
CA SER A 35 -28.14 3.55 -3.74
C SER A 35 -26.92 3.28 -2.86
N VAL A 36 -26.54 4.18 -1.96
CA VAL A 36 -25.27 4.08 -1.22
C VAL A 36 -25.29 2.95 -0.21
N GLN A 37 -26.35 2.83 0.60
CA GLN A 37 -26.44 1.76 1.59
C GLN A 37 -26.34 0.38 0.91
N PRO A 38 -27.19 0.01 -0.08
CA PRO A 38 -27.06 -1.28 -0.76
C PRO A 38 -25.66 -1.57 -1.32
N LEU A 39 -25.00 -0.56 -1.90
CA LEU A 39 -23.63 -0.68 -2.39
C LEU A 39 -22.64 -0.98 -1.26
N VAL A 40 -22.76 -0.28 -0.12
CA VAL A 40 -21.93 -0.53 1.06
C VAL A 40 -22.16 -1.94 1.62
N TYR A 41 -23.42 -2.36 1.80
CA TYR A 41 -23.74 -3.72 2.28
C TYR A 41 -23.20 -4.81 1.33
N GLY A 42 -23.38 -4.64 0.01
CA GLY A 42 -22.88 -5.57 -1.00
C GLY A 42 -21.35 -5.65 -0.99
N GLY A 43 -20.67 -4.51 -0.93
CA GLY A 43 -19.22 -4.45 -0.85
C GLY A 43 -18.67 -5.06 0.44
N VAL A 44 -19.27 -4.80 1.59
CA VAL A 44 -18.90 -5.42 2.86
C VAL A 44 -19.12 -6.93 2.83
N THR A 45 -20.24 -7.39 2.26
CA THR A 45 -20.49 -8.83 2.07
C THR A 45 -19.38 -9.46 1.23
N TYR A 46 -19.05 -8.86 0.09
CA TYR A 46 -17.93 -9.30 -0.74
C TYR A 46 -16.60 -9.36 0.03
N LEU A 47 -16.26 -8.31 0.79
CA LEU A 47 -15.02 -8.28 1.58
C LEU A 47 -15.01 -9.39 2.65
N ARG A 48 -16.11 -9.58 3.39
CA ARG A 48 -16.20 -10.66 4.39
C ARG A 48 -16.04 -12.04 3.78
N THR A 49 -16.61 -12.27 2.59
CA THR A 49 -16.51 -13.56 1.89
C THR A 49 -15.09 -13.85 1.42
N TYR A 50 -14.36 -12.86 0.91
CA TYR A 50 -13.13 -13.10 0.17
C TYR A 50 -11.84 -12.65 0.85
N LEU A 51 -11.90 -11.85 1.93
CA LEU A 51 -10.71 -11.30 2.57
C LEU A 51 -9.77 -12.39 3.13
N LEU A 52 -10.33 -13.44 3.74
CA LEU A 52 -9.56 -14.54 4.36
C LEU A 52 -9.78 -15.88 3.67
N SER A 53 -10.47 -15.91 2.51
CA SER A 53 -10.76 -17.17 1.82
C SER A 53 -9.55 -17.79 1.12
N GLY A 54 -8.44 -17.06 1.02
CA GLY A 54 -7.26 -17.47 0.24
C GLY A 54 -7.47 -17.43 -1.29
N GLN A 55 -8.66 -17.04 -1.77
CA GLN A 55 -8.99 -17.03 -3.19
C GLN A 55 -8.28 -15.91 -3.96
N PHE A 56 -7.89 -14.83 -3.29
CA PHE A 56 -7.20 -13.70 -3.90
C PHE A 56 -5.94 -13.36 -3.11
N SER A 57 -4.87 -12.99 -3.82
CA SER A 57 -3.69 -12.40 -3.18
C SER A 57 -4.08 -11.07 -2.55
N LEU A 58 -3.68 -10.88 -1.29
CA LEU A 58 -3.84 -9.61 -0.59
C LEU A 58 -2.76 -8.60 -0.98
N GLY A 59 -1.70 -9.03 -1.67
CA GLY A 59 -0.71 -8.13 -2.24
C GLY A 59 -1.37 -7.15 -3.20
N ASN A 60 -1.06 -5.87 -3.06
CA ASN A 60 -1.42 -4.85 -4.03
C ASN A 60 -0.14 -4.15 -4.52
N ALA A 61 -0.07 -3.89 -5.81
CA ALA A 61 0.93 -2.97 -6.35
C ALA A 61 0.39 -1.54 -6.13
N PHE A 62 0.56 -1.00 -4.92
CA PHE A 62 0.35 0.42 -4.71
C PHE A 62 1.63 1.15 -5.12
N PHE A 63 1.68 1.64 -6.35
CA PHE A 63 2.74 2.52 -6.81
C PHE A 63 2.54 3.90 -6.16
N SER A 64 2.97 4.05 -4.91
CA SER A 64 3.18 5.38 -4.32
C SER A 64 4.62 5.77 -4.60
N GLY A 65 4.83 6.86 -5.33
CA GLY A 65 6.14 7.50 -5.46
C GLY A 65 6.61 8.19 -4.17
N SER A 66 6.03 7.84 -3.03
CA SER A 66 6.35 8.43 -1.74
C SER A 66 6.79 7.35 -0.77
N GLU A 67 7.88 7.61 -0.08
CA GLU A 67 8.44 6.78 0.97
C GLU A 67 7.40 6.57 2.09
N LYS A 68 7.43 5.39 2.69
CA LYS A 68 6.58 4.95 3.82
C LYS A 68 7.42 4.39 4.97
N GLY A 69 8.74 4.55 4.91
CA GLY A 69 9.73 4.02 5.86
C GLY A 69 10.96 3.45 5.14
N ASP A 70 11.97 3.05 5.91
CA ASP A 70 13.28 2.67 5.37
C ASP A 70 13.22 1.51 4.37
N SER A 71 12.30 0.57 4.56
CA SER A 71 12.07 -0.56 3.66
C SER A 71 11.42 -0.18 2.32
N THR A 72 11.02 1.07 2.14
CA THR A 72 10.40 1.56 0.90
C THR A 72 11.30 2.49 0.12
N PHE A 73 12.51 2.76 0.61
CA PHE A 73 13.49 3.49 -0.17
C PHE A 73 13.85 2.70 -1.43
N PRO A 74 13.89 3.34 -2.61
CA PRO A 74 14.28 2.67 -3.85
C PRO A 74 15.68 2.07 -3.76
N PHE A 75 16.55 2.61 -2.90
CA PHE A 75 17.91 2.12 -2.66
C PHE A 75 17.97 0.73 -2.01
N ALA A 76 16.88 0.27 -1.38
CA ALA A 76 16.80 -1.07 -0.83
C ALA A 76 16.50 -2.14 -1.90
N TYR A 77 16.28 -1.77 -3.16
CA TYR A 77 15.89 -2.70 -4.22
C TYR A 77 16.98 -2.86 -5.28
N PRO A 78 17.01 -4.00 -6.00
CA PRO A 78 17.95 -4.21 -7.09
C PRO A 78 17.92 -3.13 -8.19
N GLY A 79 19.10 -2.69 -8.60
CA GLY A 79 19.28 -1.73 -9.68
C GLY A 79 20.59 -1.94 -10.41
N THR A 80 20.49 -2.11 -11.73
CA THR A 80 21.64 -2.31 -12.63
C THR A 80 22.10 -1.03 -13.32
N TYR A 81 21.46 0.10 -13.04
CA TYR A 81 21.80 1.42 -13.54
C TYR A 81 21.94 2.39 -12.37
N SER A 82 23.12 2.98 -12.22
CA SER A 82 23.45 3.85 -11.10
C SER A 82 24.48 4.91 -11.51
N PHE A 83 23.99 6.13 -11.73
CA PHE A 83 24.82 7.26 -12.14
C PHE A 83 24.33 8.53 -11.47
N TYR A 84 25.25 9.40 -11.06
CA TYR A 84 24.90 10.79 -10.81
C TYR A 84 24.50 11.48 -12.12
N ARG A 85 23.73 12.56 -12.04
CA ARG A 85 23.32 13.39 -13.20
C ARG A 85 24.49 13.91 -14.03
N ASN A 86 25.68 14.04 -13.44
CA ASN A 86 26.92 14.42 -14.13
C ASN A 86 27.58 13.26 -14.90
N GLY A 87 27.00 12.05 -14.87
CA GLY A 87 27.50 10.86 -15.54
C GLY A 87 28.49 10.01 -14.74
N THR A 88 28.83 10.40 -13.51
CA THR A 88 29.70 9.58 -12.65
C THR A 88 28.96 8.29 -12.25
N TYR A 89 29.55 7.15 -12.57
CA TYR A 89 29.04 5.84 -12.18
C TYR A 89 29.28 5.58 -10.69
N LEU A 90 28.32 4.92 -10.05
CA LEU A 90 28.46 4.40 -8.69
C LEU A 90 28.12 2.93 -8.66
N ASN A 91 28.87 2.15 -7.88
CA ASN A 91 28.54 0.76 -7.66
C ASN A 91 27.68 0.64 -6.39
N PRO A 92 26.37 0.31 -6.50
CA PRO A 92 25.46 0.24 -5.37
C PRO A 92 25.78 -0.93 -4.43
N LEU A 93 26.61 -1.91 -4.84
CA LEU A 93 26.97 -3.06 -4.01
C LEU A 93 28.16 -2.80 -3.09
N THR A 94 28.97 -1.78 -3.41
CA THR A 94 30.18 -1.43 -2.63
C THR A 94 30.08 -0.07 -1.95
N THR A 95 29.18 0.79 -2.41
CA THR A 95 28.99 2.13 -1.85
C THR A 95 27.93 2.06 -0.75
N THR A 96 28.23 2.54 0.46
CA THR A 96 27.33 2.44 1.62
C THR A 96 26.84 3.78 2.14
N ASP A 97 27.49 4.87 1.78
CA ASP A 97 27.12 6.22 2.23
C ASP A 97 26.71 7.08 1.03
N LEU A 98 25.39 7.28 0.90
CA LEU A 98 24.83 8.36 0.11
C LEU A 98 24.42 9.45 1.11
N ASP A 99 25.15 10.57 1.12
CA ASP A 99 24.60 11.76 1.76
C ASP A 99 23.33 12.22 1.01
N MET A 100 22.45 12.95 1.71
CA MET A 100 21.16 13.35 1.14
C MET A 100 21.30 14.16 -0.15
N ASP A 101 22.30 15.05 -0.23
CA ASP A 101 22.53 15.93 -1.39
C ASP A 101 22.97 15.13 -2.63
N SER A 102 23.78 14.09 -2.42
CA SER A 102 24.17 13.13 -3.44
C SER A 102 22.99 12.25 -3.87
N GLY A 103 22.13 11.86 -2.92
CA GLY A 103 20.92 11.09 -3.19
C GLY A 103 20.00 11.77 -4.22
N PHE A 104 19.80 13.09 -4.12
CA PHE A 104 18.97 13.85 -5.08
C PHE A 104 19.54 13.87 -6.52
N ASN A 105 20.86 13.73 -6.65
CA ASN A 105 21.55 13.73 -7.94
C ASN A 105 21.70 12.33 -8.52
N LEU A 106 21.35 11.28 -7.77
CA LEU A 106 21.46 9.90 -8.19
C LEU A 106 20.29 9.49 -9.07
N VAL A 107 20.59 8.91 -10.23
CA VAL A 107 19.65 8.14 -11.03
C VAL A 107 19.93 6.66 -10.79
N TYR A 108 19.02 6.00 -10.05
CA TYR A 108 19.12 4.59 -9.71
C TYR A 108 17.89 3.82 -10.21
N ALA A 109 18.11 2.80 -11.02
CA ALA A 109 17.04 2.02 -11.64
C ALA A 109 17.49 0.62 -12.06
N MET A 110 16.52 -0.22 -12.39
CA MET A 110 16.75 -1.46 -13.13
C MET A 110 16.75 -1.17 -14.63
N ARG A 111 17.85 -1.48 -15.32
CA ARG A 111 17.94 -1.35 -16.78
C ARG A 111 17.63 -2.68 -17.46
N GLY A 112 16.66 -2.67 -18.36
CA GLY A 112 16.28 -3.83 -19.16
C GLY A 112 15.48 -4.86 -18.38
N VAL A 113 15.54 -6.11 -18.84
CA VAL A 113 14.84 -7.25 -18.23
C VAL A 113 15.86 -8.21 -17.63
N SER A 114 15.66 -8.60 -16.38
CA SER A 114 16.47 -9.64 -15.74
C SER A 114 15.77 -10.99 -15.79
N PRO A 115 16.48 -12.08 -16.17
CA PRO A 115 15.98 -13.44 -15.96
C PRO A 115 15.64 -13.68 -14.49
N LEU A 116 14.62 -14.51 -14.23
CA LEU A 116 14.14 -14.80 -12.87
C LEU A 116 15.27 -15.26 -11.94
N LYS A 117 16.04 -16.28 -12.34
CA LYS A 117 17.17 -16.81 -11.56
C LYS A 117 18.25 -15.77 -11.24
N THR A 118 18.40 -14.75 -12.09
CA THR A 118 19.34 -13.66 -11.85
C THR A 118 18.76 -12.65 -10.86
N TYR A 119 17.48 -12.32 -11.01
CA TYR A 119 16.79 -11.40 -10.12
C TYR A 119 16.66 -11.98 -8.71
N GLU A 120 16.41 -13.28 -8.58
CA GLU A 120 16.41 -14.00 -7.30
C GLU A 120 17.76 -13.89 -6.56
N LYS A 121 18.88 -13.86 -7.29
CA LYS A 121 20.18 -13.59 -6.67
C LYS A 121 20.33 -12.13 -6.26
N PHE A 122 19.77 -11.20 -7.02
CA PHE A 122 19.84 -9.78 -6.72
C PHE A 122 19.10 -9.40 -5.43
N ILE A 123 17.96 -10.02 -5.14
CA ILE A 123 17.21 -9.76 -3.90
C ILE A 123 17.93 -10.27 -2.63
N ASP A 124 18.95 -11.12 -2.79
CA ASP A 124 19.80 -11.59 -1.68
C ASP A 124 21.02 -10.70 -1.44
N LEU A 125 21.29 -9.73 -2.32
CA LEU A 125 22.37 -8.77 -2.16
C LEU A 125 21.95 -7.59 -1.28
N LYS A 126 22.95 -6.90 -0.72
CA LYS A 126 22.78 -5.59 -0.11
C LYS A 126 23.00 -4.49 -1.14
N TRP A 127 22.03 -3.60 -1.27
CA TRP A 127 22.04 -2.45 -2.18
C TRP A 127 22.15 -1.19 -1.34
N TRP A 128 23.19 -0.40 -1.58
CA TRP A 128 23.53 0.77 -0.77
C TRP A 128 23.66 0.48 0.73
N GLY A 129 24.09 -0.75 1.07
CA GLY A 129 24.15 -1.24 2.45
C GLY A 129 22.83 -1.82 3.00
N TYR A 130 21.70 -1.62 2.32
CA TYR A 130 20.37 -2.09 2.73
C TYR A 130 20.06 -3.47 2.16
N SER A 131 19.42 -4.33 2.97
CA SER A 131 18.89 -5.60 2.49
C SER A 131 17.58 -5.40 1.72
N THR A 132 17.36 -6.17 0.65
CA THR A 132 16.08 -6.11 -0.08
C THR A 132 14.93 -6.62 0.80
N PRO A 133 13.85 -5.84 0.99
CA PRO A 133 12.68 -6.32 1.70
C PRO A 133 12.01 -7.46 0.92
N LYS A 134 11.70 -8.55 1.62
CA LYS A 134 11.03 -9.74 1.04
C LYS A 134 9.58 -9.86 1.50
N GLU A 135 9.23 -9.14 2.55
CA GLU A 135 7.90 -9.14 3.14
C GLU A 135 7.28 -7.76 2.97
N PHE A 136 6.13 -7.72 2.31
CA PHE A 136 5.36 -6.51 2.10
C PHE A 136 4.01 -6.70 2.80
N PRO A 137 3.71 -5.94 3.87
CA PRO A 137 2.40 -6.00 4.48
C PRO A 137 1.36 -5.59 3.44
N ALA A 138 0.42 -6.49 3.19
CA ALA A 138 -0.66 -6.29 2.23
C ALA A 138 -1.57 -5.13 2.67
N MET A 139 -1.47 -3.98 2.01
CA MET A 139 -2.35 -2.83 2.27
C MET A 139 -3.83 -3.16 2.00
N THR A 140 -4.11 -4.16 1.15
CA THR A 140 -5.46 -4.72 0.96
C THR A 140 -6.08 -5.19 2.26
N HIS A 141 -5.30 -5.88 3.11
CA HIS A 141 -5.83 -6.42 4.35
C HIS A 141 -6.19 -5.29 5.32
N ALA A 142 -5.25 -4.36 5.54
CA ALA A 142 -5.47 -3.20 6.39
C ALA A 142 -6.67 -2.36 5.94
N MET A 143 -6.75 -2.02 4.66
CA MET A 143 -7.86 -1.24 4.09
C MET A 143 -9.21 -1.95 4.26
N SER A 144 -9.24 -3.28 4.08
CA SER A 144 -10.46 -4.07 4.25
C SER A 144 -10.91 -4.11 5.71
N LEU A 145 -9.98 -4.28 6.66
CA LEU A 145 -10.30 -4.25 8.09
C LEU A 145 -10.88 -2.90 8.52
N ILE A 146 -10.35 -1.79 8.00
CA ILE A 146 -10.90 -0.45 8.25
C ILE A 146 -12.35 -0.36 7.73
N ALA A 147 -12.61 -0.84 6.51
CA ALA A 147 -13.97 -0.84 5.95
C ALA A 147 -14.95 -1.66 6.80
N LEU A 148 -14.54 -2.84 7.25
CA LEU A 148 -15.36 -3.70 8.11
C LEU A 148 -15.61 -3.07 9.48
N ALA A 149 -14.61 -2.44 10.09
CA ALA A 149 -14.73 -1.77 11.38
C ALA A 149 -15.67 -0.55 11.32
N ASN A 150 -15.51 0.29 10.29
CA ASN A 150 -16.38 1.45 10.06
C ASN A 150 -17.83 1.03 9.81
N PHE A 151 -18.02 -0.02 9.02
CA PHE A 151 -19.35 -0.57 8.80
C PHE A 151 -19.96 -1.15 10.08
N GLN A 152 -19.18 -1.86 10.91
CA GLN A 152 -19.66 -2.34 12.20
C GLN A 152 -20.09 -1.19 13.12
N ALA A 153 -19.34 -0.08 13.12
CA ALA A 153 -19.72 1.12 13.87
C ALA A 153 -21.04 1.74 13.37
N LEU A 154 -21.31 1.69 12.05
CA LEU A 154 -22.60 2.09 11.48
C LEU A 154 -23.75 1.18 11.91
N GLN A 155 -23.53 -0.13 11.95
CA GLN A 155 -24.55 -1.10 12.36
C GLN A 155 -24.96 -0.94 13.83
N GLN A 156 -24.10 -0.38 14.68
CA GLN A 156 -24.43 -0.13 16.09
C GLN A 156 -25.42 1.03 16.30
N CYS A 157 -25.61 1.91 15.31
CA CYS A 157 -26.55 3.03 15.37
C CYS A 157 -27.87 2.78 14.61
N GLN A 158 -28.12 1.55 14.12
CA GLN A 158 -29.36 1.16 13.44
C GLN A 158 -30.30 0.44 14.40
#